data_AF-A0A946MPD3-F1
#
_entry.id   AF-A0A946MPD3-F1
#
_cell.length_a   1.000
_cell.length_b   1.000
_cell.length_c   1.000
_cell.angle_alpha   90.00
_cell.angle_beta   90.00
_cell.angle_gamma   90.00
#
_symmetry.space_group_name_H-M   'P 1'
#
loop_
_entity.id
_entity.type
_entity.pdbx_description
1 polymer ?
#
loop_
_entity_poly.entity_id
_entity_poly.type
_entity_poly.pdbx_seq_one_letter_code
_entity_poly.pdbx_strand_id
1 'polypeptide(L)'
;MTFFPNREPSQIPEPDESDDKEVFAFFGLCSYWIQILEQGLVNLYVSLKIRNLTHLTHEEIDALFDRARGKTLGRLISDVRVHIDVPTGLEAALANALKDRNFVTHHFFIIHDIDIISKRRRVKMIDELRQIVGRLQTVDNELELITHPLWERIGLTADMFQAELAEMEAEARKLDESS
;
A
#
# COMPACT_ATOMS: atom_id res chain seq x y z
N MET A 1 -11.91 3.62 -6.61
CA MET A 1 -11.62 3.05 -5.27
C MET A 1 -10.96 1.71 -5.53
N THR A 2 -9.72 1.49 -5.09
CA THR A 2 -9.03 0.22 -5.40
C THR A 2 -9.00 -0.62 -4.13
N PHE A 3 -9.75 -1.71 -4.13
CA PHE A 3 -9.85 -2.65 -3.02
C PHE A 3 -9.75 -4.06 -3.61
N PHE A 4 -8.71 -4.79 -3.22
CA PHE A 4 -8.41 -6.12 -3.74
C PHE A 4 -8.45 -7.13 -2.59
N PRO A 5 -9.63 -7.65 -2.24
CA PRO A 5 -9.76 -8.57 -1.12
C PRO A 5 -8.97 -9.86 -1.39
N ASN A 6 -8.21 -10.32 -0.40
CA ASN A 6 -7.37 -11.53 -0.46
C ASN A 6 -6.29 -11.47 -1.53
N ARG A 7 -5.57 -10.35 -1.63
CA ARG A 7 -4.39 -10.29 -2.48
C ARG A 7 -3.31 -11.21 -1.88
N GLU A 8 -3.05 -12.34 -2.53
CA GLU A 8 -1.87 -13.16 -2.22
C GLU A 8 -0.65 -12.22 -2.19
N PRO A 9 0.16 -12.24 -1.11
CA PRO A 9 1.34 -11.39 -1.04
C PRO A 9 2.18 -11.65 -2.29
N SER A 10 2.38 -10.64 -3.13
CA SER A 10 3.15 -10.84 -4.35
C SER A 10 4.52 -11.35 -3.95
N GLN A 11 4.94 -12.49 -4.49
CA GLN A 11 6.26 -13.04 -4.20
C GLN A 11 7.32 -11.97 -4.47
N ILE A 12 8.11 -11.63 -3.46
CA ILE A 12 9.22 -10.68 -3.61
C ILE A 12 10.26 -11.36 -4.49
N PRO A 13 10.60 -10.81 -5.67
CA PRO A 13 11.56 -11.44 -6.57
C PRO A 13 12.92 -11.64 -5.90
N GLU A 14 13.62 -12.70 -6.30
CA GLU A 14 15.05 -12.84 -6.01
C GLU A 14 15.86 -12.00 -7.02
N PRO A 15 17.00 -11.43 -6.62
CA PRO A 15 17.87 -10.72 -7.56
C PRO A 15 18.59 -11.68 -8.51
N ASP A 16 18.71 -11.28 -9.78
CA ASP A 16 19.39 -12.02 -10.84
C ASP A 16 20.90 -11.70 -10.91
N GLU A 17 21.26 -10.44 -11.20
CA GLU A 17 22.65 -10.04 -11.52
C GLU A 17 23.24 -8.97 -10.57
N SER A 18 22.38 -8.30 -9.81
CA SER A 18 22.66 -7.18 -8.91
C SER A 18 23.41 -6.03 -9.60
N ASP A 19 22.99 -5.72 -10.83
CA ASP A 19 23.40 -4.50 -11.52
C ASP A 19 22.67 -3.27 -10.96
N ASP A 20 23.03 -2.09 -11.46
CA ASP A 20 22.42 -0.83 -11.04
C ASP A 20 20.95 -0.72 -11.45
N LYS A 21 20.56 -1.28 -12.60
CA LYS A 21 19.16 -1.32 -13.06
C LYS A 21 18.29 -2.14 -12.12
N GLU A 22 18.80 -3.25 -11.63
CA GLU A 22 18.08 -4.10 -10.70
C GLU A 22 17.82 -3.38 -9.37
N VAL A 23 18.76 -2.57 -8.88
CA VAL A 23 18.51 -1.68 -7.73
C VAL A 23 17.34 -0.73 -8.00
N PHE A 24 17.28 -0.14 -9.20
CA PHE A 24 16.15 0.73 -9.58
C PHE A 24 14.84 -0.04 -9.69
N ALA A 25 14.86 -1.29 -10.18
CA ALA A 25 13.69 -2.15 -10.24
C ALA A 25 13.15 -2.49 -8.84
N PHE A 26 14.00 -2.89 -7.90
CA PHE A 26 13.61 -3.12 -6.51
C PHE A 26 13.18 -1.84 -5.79
N PHE A 27 13.79 -0.69 -6.12
CA PHE A 27 13.33 0.60 -5.61
C PHE A 27 11.91 0.93 -6.13
N GLY A 28 11.65 0.64 -7.40
CA GLY A 28 10.32 0.75 -8.01
C GLY A 28 9.30 -0.17 -7.34
N LEU A 29 9.65 -1.43 -7.08
CA LEU A 29 8.81 -2.37 -6.34
C LEU A 29 8.52 -1.88 -4.92
N CYS A 30 9.52 -1.35 -4.22
CA CYS A 30 9.33 -0.76 -2.90
C CYS A 30 8.42 0.47 -2.94
N SER A 31 8.61 1.35 -3.92
CA SER A 31 7.77 2.54 -4.12
C SER A 31 6.32 2.18 -4.47
N TYR A 32 6.13 1.12 -5.26
CA TYR A 32 4.82 0.55 -5.55
C TYR A 32 4.11 0.10 -4.27
N TRP A 33 4.77 -0.70 -3.45
CA TRP A 33 4.19 -1.19 -2.19
C TRP A 33 3.92 -0.07 -1.18
N ILE A 34 4.73 0.98 -1.17
CA ILE A 34 4.45 2.20 -0.41
C ILE A 34 3.10 2.81 -0.85
N GLN A 35 2.88 2.95 -2.17
CA GLN A 35 1.64 3.52 -2.69
C GLN A 35 0.42 2.65 -2.40
N ILE A 36 0.56 1.33 -2.47
CA ILE A 36 -0.50 0.38 -2.08
C ILE A 36 -0.88 0.61 -0.62
N LEU A 37 0.10 0.65 0.29
CA LEU A 37 -0.14 0.90 1.71
C LEU A 37 -0.80 2.26 1.96
N GLU A 38 -0.34 3.32 1.27
CA GLU A 38 -0.96 4.66 1.35
C GLU A 38 -2.45 4.62 0.96
N GLN A 39 -2.78 3.90 -0.12
CA GLN A 39 -4.17 3.71 -0.55
C GLN A 39 -4.97 2.84 0.43
N GLY A 40 -4.38 1.81 1.03
CA GLY A 40 -4.99 1.00 2.09
C GLY A 40 -5.38 1.85 3.31
N LEU A 41 -4.51 2.77 3.72
CA LEU A 41 -4.81 3.72 4.80
C LEU A 41 -5.91 4.73 4.45
N VAL A 42 -5.96 5.19 3.19
CA VAL A 42 -7.08 6.00 2.70
C VAL A 42 -8.38 5.21 2.79
N ASN A 43 -8.40 3.95 2.35
CA ASN A 43 -9.58 3.08 2.41
C ASN A 43 -10.06 2.91 3.86
N LEU A 44 -9.14 2.63 4.79
CA LEU A 44 -9.47 2.50 6.22
C LEU A 44 -10.02 3.81 6.78
N TYR A 45 -9.38 4.94 6.48
CA TYR A 45 -9.84 6.26 6.93
C TYR A 45 -11.28 6.54 6.49
N VAL A 46 -11.58 6.33 5.20
CA VAL A 46 -12.92 6.55 4.65
C VAL A 46 -13.92 5.60 5.31
N SER A 47 -13.60 4.31 5.41
CA SER A 47 -14.44 3.29 6.07
C SER A 47 -14.82 3.70 7.50
N LEU A 48 -13.85 4.19 8.26
CA LEU A 48 -14.07 4.65 9.65
C LEU A 48 -14.91 5.92 9.74
N LYS A 49 -14.89 6.79 8.72
CA LYS A 49 -15.74 7.99 8.68
C LYS A 49 -17.19 7.68 8.35
N ILE A 50 -17.42 6.68 7.51
CA ILE A 50 -18.76 6.37 7.00
C ILE A 50 -19.47 5.25 7.77
N ARG A 51 -18.76 4.47 8.61
CA ARG A 51 -19.29 3.31 9.37
C ARG A 51 -20.60 3.52 10.14
N ASN A 52 -20.94 4.76 10.51
CA ASN A 52 -22.14 5.10 11.27
C ASN A 52 -23.08 6.05 10.50
N LEU A 53 -22.78 6.32 9.22
CA LEU A 53 -23.57 7.20 8.38
C LEU A 53 -24.52 6.38 7.52
N THR A 54 -25.74 6.86 7.37
CA THR A 54 -26.76 6.27 6.49
C THR A 54 -27.04 7.23 5.33
N HIS A 55 -27.36 6.70 4.15
CA HIS A 55 -27.76 7.48 2.97
C HIS A 55 -26.69 8.42 2.39
N LEU A 56 -25.43 7.97 2.34
CA LEU A 56 -24.38 8.70 1.62
C LEU A 56 -24.55 8.56 0.11
N THR A 57 -24.39 9.67 -0.59
CA THR A 57 -24.28 9.72 -2.05
C THR A 57 -22.87 9.34 -2.50
N HIS A 58 -22.73 8.96 -3.77
CA HIS A 58 -21.43 8.68 -4.36
C HIS A 58 -20.48 9.89 -4.30
N GLU A 59 -21.00 11.09 -4.59
CA GLU A 59 -20.23 12.35 -4.53
C GLU A 59 -19.69 12.64 -3.13
N GLU A 60 -20.46 12.34 -2.07
CA GLU A 60 -20.00 12.51 -0.69
C GLU A 60 -18.88 11.54 -0.31
N ILE A 61 -18.95 10.32 -0.83
CA ILE A 61 -17.91 9.30 -0.64
C ILE A 61 -16.64 9.70 -1.40
N ASP A 62 -16.76 10.14 -2.66
CA ASP A 62 -15.62 10.60 -3.45
C ASP A 62 -14.93 11.81 -2.80
N ALA A 63 -15.71 12.77 -2.29
CA ALA A 63 -15.17 13.90 -1.54
C ALA A 63 -14.42 13.46 -0.27
N LEU A 64 -14.80 12.35 0.37
CA LEU A 64 -14.05 11.79 1.48
C LEU A 64 -12.72 11.18 1.02
N PHE A 65 -12.71 10.47 -0.10
CA PHE A 65 -11.49 9.93 -0.69
C PHE A 65 -10.51 11.04 -1.07
N ASP A 66 -10.97 12.10 -1.73
CA ASP A 66 -10.11 13.22 -2.14
C ASP A 66 -9.53 13.96 -0.94
N ARG A 67 -10.35 14.20 0.10
CA ARG A 67 -9.86 14.76 1.37
C ARG A 67 -8.84 13.86 2.06
N ALA A 68 -8.98 12.54 1.95
CA ALA A 68 -8.04 11.60 2.55
C ALA A 68 -6.71 11.59 1.78
N ARG A 69 -6.74 11.57 0.45
CA ARG A 69 -5.55 11.60 -0.43
C ARG A 69 -4.75 12.89 -0.30
N GLY A 70 -5.40 14.01 0.02
CA GLY A 70 -4.72 15.29 0.26
C GLY A 70 -3.89 15.33 1.56
N LYS A 71 -3.95 14.30 2.42
CA LYS A 71 -3.21 14.26 3.68
C LYS A 71 -1.88 13.55 3.55
N THR A 72 -0.91 13.95 4.37
CA THR A 72 0.32 13.18 4.52
C THR A 72 0.04 11.85 5.21
N LEU A 73 0.86 10.84 4.91
CA LEU A 73 0.73 9.50 5.49
C LEU A 73 0.71 9.54 7.03
N GLY A 74 1.60 10.31 7.65
CA GLY A 74 1.63 10.49 9.09
C GLY A 74 0.33 11.10 9.65
N ARG A 75 -0.33 11.99 8.89
CA ARG A 75 -1.61 12.55 9.30
C ARG A 75 -2.75 11.55 9.17
N LEU A 76 -2.77 10.73 8.12
CA LEU A 76 -3.74 9.64 7.97
C LEU A 76 -3.64 8.64 9.13
N ILE A 77 -2.42 8.21 9.47
CA ILE A 77 -2.18 7.31 10.61
C ILE A 77 -2.71 7.94 11.90
N SER A 78 -2.38 9.21 12.17
CA SER A 78 -2.86 9.91 13.36
C SER A 78 -4.39 9.99 13.42
N ASP A 79 -5.06 10.24 12.29
CA ASP A 79 -6.52 10.37 12.27
C ASP A 79 -7.23 9.01 12.44
N VAL A 80 -6.68 7.94 11.86
CA VAL A 80 -7.22 6.57 11.99
C VAL A 80 -7.11 6.08 13.43
N ARG A 81 -5.99 6.35 14.10
CA ARG A 81 -5.73 5.94 15.50
C ARG A 81 -6.79 6.40 16.51
N VAL A 82 -7.50 7.49 16.23
CA VAL A 82 -8.56 8.00 17.14
C VAL A 82 -9.81 7.12 17.11
N HIS A 83 -10.00 6.30 16.08
CA HIS A 83 -11.27 5.64 15.78
C HIS A 83 -11.25 4.12 15.93
N ILE A 84 -10.07 3.52 16.13
CA ILE A 84 -9.89 2.09 16.32
C ILE A 84 -9.06 1.86 17.58
N ASP A 85 -9.46 0.86 18.39
CA ASP A 85 -8.55 0.24 19.35
C ASP A 85 -7.50 -0.52 18.53
N VAL A 86 -6.47 0.20 18.08
CA VAL A 86 -5.36 -0.37 17.32
C VAL A 86 -4.70 -1.40 18.22
N PRO A 87 -4.64 -2.70 17.85
CA PRO A 87 -3.79 -3.64 18.56
C PRO A 87 -2.39 -3.05 18.64
N THR A 88 -1.74 -3.06 19.81
CA THR A 88 -0.45 -2.37 20.03
C THR A 88 0.61 -2.73 18.97
N GLY A 89 0.53 -3.93 18.39
CA GLY A 89 1.36 -4.38 17.27
C GLY A 89 1.19 -3.55 15.99
N LEU A 90 -0.05 -3.26 15.57
CA LEU A 90 -0.32 -2.51 14.33
C LEU A 90 0.12 -1.05 14.43
N GLU A 91 0.03 -0.43 15.62
CA GLU A 91 0.53 0.93 15.80
C GLU A 91 2.05 1.01 15.57
N ALA A 92 2.79 0.09 16.17
CA ALA A 92 4.24 0.00 15.97
C ALA A 92 4.57 -0.32 14.51
N ALA A 93 3.78 -1.19 13.87
CA ALA A 93 3.96 -1.55 12.47
C ALA A 93 3.74 -0.35 11.52
N LEU A 94 2.67 0.43 11.72
CA LEU A 94 2.40 1.66 10.97
C LEU A 94 3.47 2.74 11.19
N ALA A 95 3.97 2.88 12.41
CA ALA A 95 5.06 3.81 12.70
C ALA A 95 6.36 3.40 11.98
N ASN A 96 6.65 2.11 11.89
CA ASN A 96 7.80 1.60 11.14
C ASN A 96 7.60 1.76 9.64
N ALA A 97 6.42 1.46 9.10
CA ALA A 97 6.10 1.67 7.70
C ALA A 97 6.22 3.14 7.28
N LEU A 98 5.83 4.09 8.15
CA LEU A 98 6.04 5.52 7.92
C LEU A 98 7.53 5.88 7.85
N LYS A 99 8.37 5.28 8.71
CA LYS A 99 9.82 5.48 8.66
C LYS A 99 10.41 4.91 7.37
N ASP A 100 10.03 3.69 7.02
CA ASP A 100 10.45 3.02 5.79
C ASP A 100 10.08 3.87 4.56
N ARG A 101 8.84 4.36 4.49
CA ARG A 101 8.37 5.25 3.43
C ARG A 101 9.21 6.51 3.33
N ASN A 102 9.42 7.20 4.45
CA ASN A 102 10.21 8.44 4.45
C ASN A 102 11.67 8.19 4.04
N PHE A 103 12.26 7.08 4.50
CA PHE A 103 13.60 6.68 4.13
C PHE A 103 13.72 6.40 2.62
N VAL A 104 12.82 5.56 2.07
CA VAL A 104 12.82 5.21 0.65
C VAL A 104 12.59 6.45 -0.22
N THR A 105 11.60 7.28 0.10
CA THR A 105 11.27 8.46 -0.71
C THR A 105 12.36 9.53 -0.67
N HIS A 106 12.99 9.77 0.48
CA HIS A 106 13.84 10.96 0.67
C HIS A 106 15.32 10.69 0.86
N HIS A 107 15.72 9.48 1.27
CA HIS A 107 17.06 9.24 1.81
C HIS A 107 17.81 8.06 1.20
N PHE A 108 17.12 7.07 0.62
CA PHE A 108 17.73 5.81 0.19
C PHE A 108 18.97 6.01 -0.68
N PHE A 109 18.86 6.67 -1.83
CA PHE A 109 20.01 6.86 -2.73
C PHE A 109 21.07 7.82 -2.17
N ILE A 110 20.71 8.74 -1.28
CA ILE A 110 21.66 9.67 -0.64
C ILE A 110 22.55 8.90 0.35
N ILE A 111 21.97 7.97 1.11
CA ILE A 111 22.70 7.15 2.09
C ILE A 111 23.55 6.09 1.39
N HIS A 112 23.13 5.63 0.21
CA HIS A 112 23.81 4.61 -0.59
C HIS A 112 24.58 5.15 -1.81
N ASP A 113 25.00 6.42 -1.76
CA ASP A 113 25.68 7.12 -2.86
C ASP A 113 26.95 6.41 -3.36
N ILE A 114 27.73 5.81 -2.45
CA ILE A 114 28.91 5.00 -2.77
C ILE A 114 28.51 3.55 -3.08
N ASP A 115 27.47 3.04 -2.43
CA ASP A 115 27.07 1.64 -2.53
C ASP A 115 26.55 1.30 -3.93
N ILE A 116 25.85 2.22 -4.60
CA ILE A 116 25.32 2.03 -5.95
C ILE A 116 26.43 1.79 -6.99
N ILE A 117 27.61 2.37 -6.79
CA ILE A 117 28.77 2.22 -7.68
C ILE A 117 29.46 0.87 -7.46
N SER A 118 29.32 0.27 -6.27
CA SER A 118 29.96 -0.99 -5.93
C SER A 118 29.05 -2.20 -6.20
N LYS A 119 29.43 -3.05 -7.15
CA LYS A 119 28.67 -4.28 -7.48
C LYS A 119 28.33 -5.14 -6.25
N ARG A 120 29.29 -5.32 -5.33
CA ARG A 120 29.06 -6.09 -4.09
C ARG A 120 28.08 -5.42 -3.14
N ARG A 121 28.02 -4.09 -3.12
CA ARG A 121 27.16 -3.35 -2.19
C ARG A 121 25.75 -3.13 -2.72
N ARG A 122 25.55 -3.15 -4.05
CA ARG A 122 24.22 -3.19 -4.65
C ARG A 122 23.37 -4.36 -4.18
N VAL A 123 23.97 -5.53 -3.96
CA VAL A 123 23.28 -6.69 -3.35
C VAL A 123 22.65 -6.30 -2.00
N LYS A 124 23.38 -5.54 -1.16
CA LYS A 124 22.86 -5.09 0.14
C LYS A 124 21.71 -4.10 -0.01
N MET A 125 21.80 -3.19 -0.99
CA MET A 125 20.73 -2.24 -1.30
C MET A 125 19.46 -2.98 -1.71
N ILE A 126 19.59 -4.01 -2.55
CA ILE A 126 18.47 -4.86 -2.97
C ILE A 126 17.89 -5.60 -1.78
N ASP A 127 18.72 -6.26 -0.95
CA ASP A 127 18.25 -6.98 0.24
C ASP A 127 17.49 -6.07 1.22
N GLU A 128 17.96 -4.83 1.41
CA GLU A 128 17.29 -3.83 2.25
C GLU A 128 15.91 -3.44 1.69
N LEU A 129 15.82 -3.18 0.38
CA LEU A 129 14.55 -2.89 -0.29
C LEU A 129 13.58 -4.07 -0.20
N ARG A 130 14.06 -5.30 -0.38
CA ARG A 130 13.25 -6.53 -0.24
C ARG A 130 12.71 -6.67 1.18
N GLN A 131 13.52 -6.41 2.19
CA GLN A 131 13.08 -6.43 3.59
C GLN A 131 12.02 -5.36 3.87
N ILE A 132 12.18 -4.16 3.30
CA ILE A 132 11.17 -3.09 3.40
C ILE A 132 9.87 -3.54 2.74
N VAL A 133 9.92 -4.08 1.52
CA VAL A 133 8.74 -4.61 0.81
C VAL A 133 8.01 -5.64 1.65
N GLY A 134 8.71 -6.62 2.25
CA GLY A 134 8.07 -7.63 3.10
C GLY A 134 7.38 -7.04 4.32
N ARG A 135 7.97 -6.00 4.94
CA ARG A 135 7.30 -5.27 6.04
C ARG A 135 6.05 -4.54 5.54
N LEU A 136 6.13 -3.85 4.41
CA LEU A 136 4.99 -3.12 3.84
C LEU A 136 3.83 -4.06 3.50
N GLN A 137 4.10 -5.21 2.86
CA GLN A 137 3.10 -6.25 2.57
C GLN A 137 2.42 -6.76 3.85
N THR A 138 3.21 -6.98 4.91
CA THR A 138 2.66 -7.44 6.20
C THR A 138 1.69 -6.41 6.78
N VAL A 139 2.07 -5.13 6.80
CA VAL A 139 1.21 -4.06 7.33
C VAL A 139 -0.03 -3.86 6.47
N ASP A 140 0.11 -3.93 5.14
CA ASP A 140 -1.03 -3.81 4.23
C ASP A 140 -2.07 -4.90 4.47
N ASN A 141 -1.63 -6.16 4.61
CA ASN A 141 -2.51 -7.27 4.96
C ASN A 141 -3.21 -7.06 6.32
N GLU A 142 -2.51 -6.56 7.34
CA GLU A 142 -3.12 -6.26 8.63
C GLU A 142 -4.19 -5.15 8.53
N LEU A 143 -3.95 -4.12 7.70
CA LEU A 143 -4.94 -3.08 7.45
C LEU A 143 -6.16 -3.63 6.72
N GLU A 144 -5.95 -4.53 5.76
CA GLU A 144 -7.04 -5.14 5.00
C GLU A 144 -7.99 -5.95 5.90
N LEU A 145 -7.44 -6.73 6.83
CA LEU A 145 -8.21 -7.50 7.81
C LEU A 145 -9.12 -6.64 8.70
N ILE A 146 -8.75 -5.38 8.93
CA ILE A 146 -9.57 -4.41 9.68
C ILE A 146 -10.54 -3.68 8.75
N THR A 147 -10.11 -3.38 7.54
CA THR A 147 -10.87 -2.57 6.58
C THR A 147 -12.02 -3.36 5.97
N HIS A 148 -11.81 -4.64 5.64
CA HIS A 148 -12.81 -5.49 5.00
C HIS A 148 -14.13 -5.60 5.80
N PRO A 149 -14.12 -5.91 7.11
CA PRO A 149 -15.36 -5.97 7.89
C PRO A 149 -16.10 -4.64 8.00
N LEU A 150 -15.41 -3.51 7.83
CA LEU A 150 -16.06 -2.18 7.83
C LEU A 150 -16.82 -1.94 6.53
N TRP A 151 -16.27 -2.37 5.40
CA TRP A 151 -16.94 -2.29 4.09
C TRP A 151 -18.16 -3.20 4.02
N GLU A 152 -18.07 -4.43 4.52
CA GLU A 152 -19.21 -5.36 4.55
C GLU A 152 -20.40 -4.79 5.32
N ARG A 153 -20.14 -4.12 6.46
CA ARG A 153 -21.20 -3.50 7.29
C ARG A 153 -21.97 -2.39 6.59
N ILE A 154 -21.36 -1.75 5.58
CA ILE A 154 -22.00 -0.68 4.81
C ILE A 154 -22.51 -1.18 3.45
N GLY A 155 -22.57 -2.50 3.26
CA GLY A 155 -23.16 -3.14 2.08
C GLY A 155 -22.21 -3.32 0.90
N LEU A 156 -20.92 -3.03 1.06
CA LEU A 156 -19.89 -3.36 0.06
C LEU A 156 -19.39 -4.77 0.32
N THR A 157 -19.94 -5.73 -0.42
CA THR A 157 -19.68 -7.16 -0.24
C THR A 157 -18.46 -7.64 -1.02
N ALA A 158 -17.89 -8.77 -0.59
CA ALA A 158 -16.80 -9.44 -1.31
C ALA A 158 -17.13 -9.68 -2.80
N ASP A 159 -18.37 -10.07 -3.13
CA ASP A 159 -18.79 -10.33 -4.51
C ASP A 159 -18.72 -9.07 -5.39
N MET A 160 -19.07 -7.90 -4.84
CA MET A 160 -18.96 -6.62 -5.57
C MET A 160 -17.49 -6.30 -5.88
N PHE A 161 -16.58 -6.57 -4.95
CA PHE A 161 -15.15 -6.37 -5.17
C PHE A 161 -14.57 -7.38 -6.17
N GLN A 162 -15.01 -8.64 -6.15
CA GLN A 162 -14.60 -9.65 -7.13
C GLN A 162 -15.09 -9.31 -8.54
N ALA A 163 -16.30 -8.77 -8.67
CA ALA A 163 -16.82 -8.29 -9.95
C ALA A 163 -15.97 -7.14 -10.52
N GLU A 164 -15.64 -6.14 -9.69
CA GLU A 164 -14.77 -5.02 -10.07
C GLU A 164 -13.37 -5.53 -10.51
N LEU A 165 -12.77 -6.44 -9.74
CA LEU A 165 -11.47 -7.03 -10.08
C LEU A 165 -11.54 -7.76 -11.43
N ALA A 166 -12.58 -8.56 -11.68
CA ALA A 166 -12.75 -9.26 -12.95
C ALA A 166 -12.89 -8.32 -14.14
N GLU A 167 -13.54 -7.15 -13.95
CA GLU A 167 -13.61 -6.10 -14.97
C GLU A 167 -12.24 -5.49 -15.25
N MET A 168 -11.48 -5.14 -14.21
CA MET A 168 -10.11 -4.63 -14.33
C MET A 168 -9.19 -5.62 -15.05
N GLU A 169 -9.26 -6.91 -14.73
CA GLU A 169 -8.50 -7.95 -15.42
C GLU A 169 -8.92 -8.12 -16.89
N ALA A 170 -10.21 -8.00 -17.17
CA ALA A 170 -10.71 -8.06 -18.54
C ALA A 170 -10.25 -6.86 -19.37
N GLU A 171 -10.18 -5.68 -18.77
CA GLU A 171 -9.61 -4.48 -19.39
C GLU A 171 -8.11 -4.64 -19.65
N ALA A 172 -7.35 -5.14 -18.67
CA ALA A 172 -5.92 -5.44 -18.85
C ALA A 172 -5.67 -6.42 -20.00
N ARG A 173 -6.43 -7.52 -20.08
CA ARG A 173 -6.36 -8.48 -21.20
C ARG A 173 -6.62 -7.84 -22.56
N LYS A 174 -7.61 -6.95 -22.66
CA LYS A 174 -7.91 -6.23 -23.91
C LYS A 174 -6.75 -5.32 -24.33
N LEU A 175 -6.09 -4.67 -23.38
CA LEU A 175 -4.93 -3.83 -23.65
C LEU A 175 -3.74 -4.65 -24.17
N ASP A 176 -3.49 -5.82 -23.57
CA ASP A 176 -2.46 -6.76 -24.01
C ASP A 176 -2.74 -7.31 -25.41
N GLU A 177 -4.00 -7.63 -25.73
CA GLU A 177 -4.43 -8.08 -27.07
C GLU A 177 -4.36 -6.97 -28.14
N SER A 178 -4.28 -5.70 -27.72
CA SER A 178 -4.21 -4.53 -28.60
C SER A 178 -2.79 -4.01 -28.87
N SER A 179 -1.77 -4.59 -28.23
CA SER A 179 -0.34 -4.24 -28.36
C SER A 179 0.44 -5.22 -29.23
#